data_AF-A0A957HH26-F1
#
_entry.id   AF-A0A957HH26-F1
#
_cell.length_a   1.000
_cell.length_b   1.000
_cell.length_c   1.000
_cell.angle_alpha   90.00
_cell.angle_beta   90.00
_cell.angle_gamma   90.00
#
_symmetry.space_group_name_H-M   'P 1'
#
loop_
_entity.id
_entity.type
_entity.pdbx_description
1 polymer ?
#
loop_
_entity_poly.entity_id
_entity_poly.type
_entity_poly.pdbx_seq_one_letter_code
_entity_poly.pdbx_strand_id
1 'polypeptide(L)'
;MTPPTEPEKQPASSDTTPLSTAQETWNRLTHMTPEQAQRNVRRNWQEILALPNEWLGDLRHIMSNLPARNYQLAQKFISEGRYKDAIFRLRVTLWLAPDFQPAWYLLGNCYFSEGKKKEAFDAFRKAYQLNPDHAETVFMIATIDPSLVPKEKLPTTAPRALVEDYFNRIAPDYDEQMREMGYKGHVEMVRGLREQTREGRTNYKILDIGCGTGLIGTMMADIARDITGVDFSLPML
;
A
#
# COMPACT_ATOMS: atom_id res chain seq x y z
N MET A 1 -35.16 28.64 79.15
CA MET A 1 -34.03 28.62 78.19
C MET A 1 -33.76 27.17 77.85
N THR A 2 -34.21 26.72 76.69
CA THR A 2 -33.88 25.41 76.10
C THR A 2 -32.51 25.49 75.40
N PRO A 3 -31.66 24.46 75.46
CA PRO A 3 -30.37 24.48 74.77
C PRO A 3 -30.54 24.32 73.25
N PRO A 4 -29.59 24.80 72.42
CA PRO A 4 -29.68 24.67 70.98
C PRO A 4 -29.33 23.23 70.56
N THR A 5 -30.24 22.62 69.80
CA THR A 5 -30.03 21.35 69.10
C THR A 5 -29.00 21.52 67.97
N GLU A 6 -28.02 20.62 67.91
CA GLU A 6 -27.03 20.50 66.82
C GLU A 6 -27.71 20.35 65.45
N PRO A 7 -27.11 20.89 64.37
CA PRO A 7 -27.61 20.64 63.02
C PRO A 7 -27.24 19.22 62.57
N GLU A 8 -28.26 18.44 62.20
CA GLU A 8 -28.13 17.16 61.50
C GLU A 8 -27.24 17.32 60.25
N LYS A 9 -26.16 16.53 60.17
CA LYS A 9 -25.40 16.34 58.93
C LYS A 9 -26.28 15.63 57.90
N GLN A 10 -26.65 16.32 56.84
CA GLN A 10 -27.23 15.70 55.65
C GLN A 10 -26.24 14.70 55.02
N PRO A 11 -26.69 13.55 54.51
CA PRO A 11 -25.83 12.60 53.80
C PRO A 11 -25.38 13.21 52.47
N ALA A 12 -24.09 13.08 52.16
CA ALA A 12 -23.50 13.50 50.90
C ALA A 12 -24.25 12.85 49.72
N SER A 13 -24.86 13.65 48.85
CA SER A 13 -25.42 13.16 47.59
C SER A 13 -24.27 12.66 46.71
N SER A 14 -24.32 11.39 46.33
CA SER A 14 -23.51 10.85 45.24
C SER A 14 -24.07 11.35 43.90
N ASP A 15 -23.87 12.63 43.62
CA ASP A 15 -24.23 13.26 42.35
C ASP A 15 -23.20 12.90 41.26
N THR A 16 -23.28 11.67 40.74
CA THR A 16 -22.62 11.29 39.48
C THR A 16 -23.46 11.79 38.30
N THR A 17 -23.49 13.11 38.10
CA THR A 17 -24.10 13.69 36.89
C THR A 17 -23.25 13.39 35.64
N PRO A 18 -23.86 13.26 34.44
CA PRO A 18 -23.13 12.94 33.20
C PRO A 18 -21.98 13.91 32.87
N LEU A 19 -22.07 15.17 33.32
CA LEU A 19 -21.05 16.20 33.13
C LEU A 19 -19.80 15.99 33.99
N SER A 20 -19.89 15.48 35.22
CA SER A 20 -18.70 15.19 36.05
C SER A 20 -17.92 14.03 35.44
N THR A 21 -18.64 13.01 34.94
CA THR A 21 -18.07 11.86 34.22
C THR A 21 -17.43 12.28 32.89
N ALA A 22 -18.04 13.22 32.16
CA ALA A 22 -17.50 13.74 30.90
C ALA A 22 -16.23 14.58 31.11
N GLN A 23 -16.17 15.42 32.15
CA GLN A 23 -15.00 16.22 32.49
C GLN A 23 -13.83 15.34 32.97
N GLU A 24 -14.08 14.33 33.80
CA GLU A 24 -13.06 13.35 34.19
C GLU A 24 -12.57 12.52 33.00
N THR A 25 -13.49 12.14 32.10
CA THR A 25 -13.14 11.44 30.86
C THR A 25 -12.31 12.34 29.95
N TRP A 26 -12.66 13.62 29.83
CA TRP A 26 -11.91 14.63 29.08
C TRP A 26 -10.51 14.84 29.66
N ASN A 27 -10.40 15.05 30.98
CA ASN A 27 -9.12 15.23 31.67
C ASN A 27 -8.21 14.01 31.52
N ARG A 28 -8.80 12.80 31.57
CA ARG A 28 -8.08 11.56 31.25
C ARG A 28 -7.60 11.57 29.80
N LEU A 29 -8.46 11.91 28.84
CA LEU A 29 -8.11 11.94 27.41
C LEU A 29 -7.03 12.99 27.08
N THR A 30 -7.02 14.15 27.75
CA THR A 30 -6.05 15.23 27.50
C THR A 30 -4.66 14.96 28.09
N HIS A 31 -4.54 14.03 29.04
CA HIS A 31 -3.26 13.63 29.63
C HIS A 31 -2.73 12.29 29.10
N MET A 32 -3.36 11.73 28.07
CA MET A 32 -2.92 10.49 27.43
C MET A 32 -1.77 10.71 26.47
N THR A 33 -0.88 9.73 26.38
CA THR A 33 0.00 9.62 25.21
C THR A 33 -0.85 9.35 23.95
N PRO A 34 -0.39 9.72 22.74
CA PRO A 34 -1.10 9.43 21.50
C PRO A 34 -1.52 7.96 21.36
N GLU A 35 -0.68 7.01 21.84
CA GLU A 35 -0.95 5.58 21.80
C GLU A 35 -2.04 5.16 22.80
N GLN A 36 -2.12 5.82 23.96
CA GLN A 36 -3.19 5.61 24.93
C GLN A 36 -4.52 6.16 24.42
N ALA A 37 -4.51 7.39 23.85
CA ALA A 37 -5.68 8.00 23.24
C ALA A 37 -6.21 7.13 22.08
N GLN A 38 -5.32 6.69 21.18
CA GLN A 38 -5.67 5.83 20.06
C GLN A 38 -6.26 4.48 20.50
N ARG A 39 -5.70 3.84 21.53
CA ARG A 39 -6.25 2.59 22.09
C ARG A 39 -7.62 2.80 22.72
N ASN A 40 -7.81 3.88 23.47
CA ASN A 40 -9.07 4.14 24.15
C ASN A 40 -10.18 4.50 23.17
N VAL A 41 -9.91 5.33 22.15
CA VAL A 41 -10.87 5.59 21.07
C VAL A 41 -11.24 4.28 20.38
N ARG A 42 -10.26 3.42 20.06
CA ARG A 42 -10.52 2.13 19.42
C ARG A 42 -11.39 1.21 20.28
N ARG A 43 -11.06 1.08 21.57
CA ARG A 43 -11.83 0.25 22.52
C ARG A 43 -13.24 0.79 22.71
N ASN A 44 -13.38 2.07 23.03
CA ASN A 44 -14.69 2.70 23.24
C ASN A 44 -15.54 2.58 21.98
N TRP A 45 -14.92 2.67 20.79
CA TRP A 45 -15.62 2.47 19.52
C TRP A 45 -16.11 1.03 19.34
N GLN A 46 -15.29 0.02 19.69
CA GLN A 46 -15.71 -1.38 19.66
C GLN A 46 -16.87 -1.65 20.63
N GLU A 47 -16.82 -1.06 21.83
CA GLU A 47 -17.89 -1.15 22.83
C GLU A 47 -19.19 -0.52 22.31
N ILE A 48 -19.13 0.64 21.67
CA ILE A 48 -20.29 1.28 21.03
C ILE A 48 -20.88 0.37 19.95
N LEU A 49 -20.05 -0.20 19.07
CA LEU A 49 -20.52 -1.08 17.99
C LEU A 49 -21.13 -2.40 18.49
N ALA A 50 -20.82 -2.82 19.73
CA ALA A 50 -21.37 -4.03 20.35
C ALA A 50 -22.75 -3.81 20.98
N LEU A 51 -23.23 -2.57 21.12
CA LEU A 51 -24.55 -2.29 21.69
C LEU A 51 -25.67 -2.83 20.79
N PRO A 52 -26.74 -3.43 21.36
CA PRO A 52 -27.86 -3.99 20.63
C PRO A 52 -28.87 -2.89 20.26
N ASN A 53 -28.52 -1.99 19.34
CA ASN A 53 -29.42 -0.97 18.80
C ASN A 53 -29.56 -1.10 17.28
N GLU A 54 -30.80 -0.95 16.76
CA GLU A 54 -31.12 -1.14 15.34
C GLU A 54 -30.34 -0.17 14.43
N TRP A 55 -30.18 1.11 14.81
CA TRP A 55 -29.43 2.10 14.03
C TRP A 55 -27.92 1.84 14.01
N LEU A 56 -27.39 1.02 14.93
CA LEU A 56 -25.99 0.59 14.90
C LEU A 56 -25.76 -0.52 13.87
N GLY A 57 -26.81 -1.13 13.32
CA GLY A 57 -26.68 -2.13 12.24
C GLY A 57 -26.05 -1.54 10.98
N ASP A 58 -26.58 -0.43 10.49
CA ASP A 58 -26.05 0.29 9.31
C ASP A 58 -24.63 0.81 9.56
N LEU A 59 -24.38 1.35 10.76
CA LEU A 59 -23.04 1.80 11.15
C LEU A 59 -22.07 0.62 11.21
N ARG A 60 -22.47 -0.54 11.74
CA ARG A 60 -21.64 -1.76 11.77
C ARG A 60 -21.31 -2.23 10.36
N HIS A 61 -22.26 -2.17 9.43
CA HIS A 61 -22.06 -2.53 8.03
C HIS A 61 -21.12 -1.56 7.28
N ILE A 62 -21.30 -0.25 7.48
CA ILE A 62 -20.38 0.76 6.92
C ILE A 62 -18.97 0.56 7.48
N MET A 63 -18.86 0.36 8.79
CA MET A 63 -17.59 0.19 9.48
C MET A 63 -16.89 -1.12 9.15
N SER A 64 -17.62 -2.22 8.91
CA SER A 64 -17.01 -3.49 8.51
C SER A 64 -16.35 -3.40 7.13
N ASN A 65 -16.88 -2.54 6.25
CA ASN A 65 -16.36 -2.33 4.91
C ASN A 65 -15.33 -1.18 4.83
N LEU A 66 -15.23 -0.36 5.87
CA LEU A 66 -14.39 0.83 5.89
C LEU A 66 -12.88 0.53 5.73
N PRO A 67 -12.30 -0.56 6.30
CA PRO A 67 -10.90 -0.92 6.05
C PRO A 67 -10.66 -1.22 4.58
N ALA A 68 -11.48 -2.08 3.96
CA ALA A 68 -11.35 -2.46 2.56
C ALA A 68 -11.51 -1.23 1.64
N ARG A 69 -12.47 -0.35 1.91
CA ARG A 69 -12.66 0.89 1.13
C ARG A 69 -11.48 1.85 1.24
N ASN A 70 -10.93 2.04 2.43
CA ASN A 70 -9.75 2.90 2.60
C ASN A 70 -8.51 2.27 1.93
N TYR A 71 -8.35 0.95 2.00
CA TYR A 71 -7.28 0.25 1.31
C TYR A 71 -7.37 0.43 -0.22
N GLN A 72 -8.55 0.22 -0.82
CA GLN A 72 -8.77 0.46 -2.25
C GLN A 72 -8.50 1.91 -2.65
N LEU A 73 -8.94 2.87 -1.83
CA LEU A 73 -8.67 4.28 -2.09
C LEU A 73 -7.17 4.61 -1.97
N ALA A 74 -6.45 3.96 -1.06
CA ALA A 74 -5.00 4.08 -0.98
C ALA A 74 -4.31 3.55 -2.24
N GLN A 75 -4.73 2.39 -2.77
CA GLN A 75 -4.19 1.84 -4.01
C GLN A 75 -4.35 2.83 -5.18
N LYS A 76 -5.53 3.46 -5.28
CA LYS A 76 -5.77 4.51 -6.28
C LYS A 76 -4.83 5.72 -6.10
N PHE A 77 -4.64 6.20 -4.87
CA PHE A 77 -3.70 7.28 -4.63
C PHE A 77 -2.25 6.89 -4.92
N ILE A 78 -1.86 5.63 -4.68
CA ILE A 78 -0.53 5.11 -5.05
C ILE A 78 -0.35 5.14 -6.57
N SER A 79 -1.34 4.70 -7.36
CA SER A 79 -1.25 4.76 -8.83
C SER A 79 -1.17 6.19 -9.36
N GLU A 80 -1.73 7.16 -8.63
CA GLU A 80 -1.64 8.60 -8.94
C GLU A 80 -0.35 9.26 -8.39
N GLY A 81 0.53 8.51 -7.73
CA GLY A 81 1.74 9.05 -7.09
C GLY A 81 1.48 9.90 -5.83
N ARG A 82 0.26 9.91 -5.31
CA ARG A 82 -0.18 10.70 -4.15
C ARG A 82 0.07 9.95 -2.84
N TYR A 83 1.34 9.71 -2.53
CA TYR A 83 1.74 8.85 -1.41
C TYR A 83 1.27 9.36 -0.03
N LYS A 84 1.24 10.68 0.19
CA LYS A 84 0.76 11.26 1.47
C LYS A 84 -0.72 10.95 1.74
N ASP A 85 -1.56 11.03 0.71
CA ASP A 85 -2.97 10.69 0.80
C ASP A 85 -3.15 9.18 1.02
N ALA A 86 -2.37 8.35 0.31
CA ALA A 86 -2.35 6.91 0.52
C ALA A 86 -1.97 6.53 1.96
N ILE A 87 -0.91 7.15 2.51
CA ILE A 87 -0.47 6.93 3.91
C ILE A 87 -1.62 7.19 4.88
N PHE A 88 -2.37 8.29 4.71
CA PHE A 88 -3.52 8.59 5.57
C PHE A 88 -4.56 7.46 5.52
N ARG A 89 -4.93 7.01 4.31
CA ARG A 89 -5.93 5.94 4.12
C ARG A 89 -5.45 4.59 4.65
N LEU A 90 -4.17 4.26 4.47
CA LEU A 90 -3.58 3.03 5.01
C LEU A 90 -3.54 3.05 6.54
N ARG A 91 -3.24 4.19 7.15
CA ARG A 91 -3.29 4.33 8.62
C ARG A 91 -4.72 4.14 9.16
N VAL A 92 -5.75 4.63 8.47
CA VAL A 92 -7.15 4.36 8.82
C VAL A 92 -7.46 2.86 8.71
N THR A 93 -7.02 2.23 7.62
CA THR A 93 -7.18 0.78 7.41
C THR A 93 -6.57 -0.01 8.56
N LEU A 94 -5.32 0.31 8.92
CA LEU A 94 -4.56 -0.37 9.98
C LEU A 94 -5.05 -0.04 11.39
N TRP A 95 -5.70 1.11 11.60
CA TRP A 95 -6.37 1.42 12.86
C TRP A 95 -7.54 0.47 13.12
N LEU A 96 -8.31 0.15 12.07
CA LEU A 96 -9.45 -0.76 12.14
C LEU A 96 -9.01 -2.23 12.11
N ALA A 97 -8.11 -2.57 11.19
CA ALA A 97 -7.60 -3.92 10.92
C ALA A 97 -6.06 -3.95 11.06
N PRO A 98 -5.51 -4.02 12.28
CA PRO A 98 -4.07 -3.92 12.54
C PRO A 98 -3.29 -5.12 12.03
N ASP A 99 -3.93 -6.26 11.79
CA ASP A 99 -3.29 -7.48 11.29
C ASP A 99 -3.45 -7.62 9.77
N PHE A 100 -3.91 -6.56 9.08
CA PHE A 100 -4.07 -6.57 7.64
C PHE A 100 -2.73 -6.34 6.94
N GLN A 101 -2.01 -7.44 6.73
CA GLN A 101 -0.65 -7.47 6.20
C GLN A 101 -0.46 -6.67 4.89
N PRO A 102 -1.35 -6.75 3.88
CA PRO A 102 -1.19 -5.99 2.64
C PRO A 102 -1.17 -4.47 2.86
N ALA A 103 -1.88 -3.95 3.87
CA ALA A 103 -1.88 -2.53 4.18
C ALA A 103 -0.56 -2.08 4.84
N TRP A 104 0.07 -2.92 5.66
CA TRP A 104 1.41 -2.63 6.18
C TRP A 104 2.46 -2.60 5.08
N TYR A 105 2.37 -3.53 4.12
CA TYR A 105 3.26 -3.58 2.97
C TYR A 105 3.13 -2.31 2.11
N LEU A 106 1.90 -1.92 1.73
CA LEU A 106 1.70 -0.69 0.96
C LEU A 106 2.10 0.57 1.74
N LEU A 107 1.92 0.59 3.06
CA LEU A 107 2.35 1.71 3.89
C LEU A 107 3.87 1.86 3.86
N GLY A 108 4.59 0.74 3.90
CA GLY A 108 6.04 0.72 3.71
C GLY A 108 6.46 1.25 2.35
N ASN A 109 5.79 0.83 1.27
CA ASN A 109 6.05 1.34 -0.09
C ASN A 109 5.84 2.85 -0.16
N CYS A 110 4.74 3.38 0.39
CA CYS A 110 4.50 4.82 0.38
C CYS A 110 5.57 5.60 1.15
N TYR A 111 6.00 5.12 2.32
CA TYR A 111 7.08 5.77 3.06
C TYR A 111 8.41 5.70 2.32
N PHE A 112 8.71 4.58 1.66
CA PHE A 112 9.90 4.42 0.86
C PHE A 112 9.92 5.42 -0.31
N SER A 113 8.81 5.57 -1.02
CA SER A 113 8.66 6.56 -2.10
C SER A 113 8.79 8.01 -1.62
N GLU A 114 8.39 8.30 -0.37
CA GLU A 114 8.60 9.62 0.26
C GLU A 114 10.02 9.81 0.83
N GLY A 115 10.93 8.86 0.63
CA GLY A 115 12.30 8.90 1.16
C GLY A 115 12.41 8.61 2.67
N LYS A 116 11.33 8.22 3.31
CA LYS A 116 11.22 7.97 4.76
C LYS A 116 11.62 6.53 5.09
N LYS A 117 12.90 6.21 4.92
CA LYS A 117 13.41 4.83 5.03
C LYS A 117 13.15 4.17 6.39
N LYS A 118 13.21 4.93 7.48
CA LYS A 118 12.97 4.39 8.83
C LYS A 118 11.52 3.95 9.01
N GLU A 119 10.58 4.83 8.66
CA GLU A 119 9.14 4.54 8.73
C GLU A 119 8.75 3.43 7.73
N ALA A 120 9.39 3.40 6.56
CA ALA A 120 9.23 2.31 5.60
C ALA A 120 9.64 0.97 6.21
N PHE A 121 10.82 0.90 6.83
CA PHE A 121 11.29 -0.30 7.50
C PHE A 121 10.36 -0.74 8.63
N ASP A 122 9.88 0.17 9.47
CA ASP A 122 8.95 -0.17 10.56
C ASP A 122 7.65 -0.78 10.01
N ALA A 123 7.11 -0.24 8.92
CA ALA A 123 5.92 -0.77 8.27
C ALA A 123 6.18 -2.13 7.59
N PHE A 124 7.29 -2.28 6.86
CA PHE A 124 7.67 -3.56 6.26
C PHE A 124 7.97 -4.63 7.32
N ARG A 125 8.58 -4.27 8.45
CA ARG A 125 8.80 -5.17 9.57
C ARG A 125 7.48 -5.70 10.12
N LYS A 126 6.45 -4.85 10.23
CA LYS A 126 5.08 -5.29 10.59
C LYS A 126 4.49 -6.23 9.54
N ALA A 127 4.64 -5.91 8.26
CA ALA A 127 4.19 -6.79 7.18
C ALA A 127 4.89 -8.16 7.21
N TYR A 128 6.20 -8.19 7.50
CA TYR A 128 7.01 -9.41 7.62
C TYR A 128 6.61 -10.23 8.85
N GLN A 129 6.33 -9.59 10.00
CA GLN A 129 5.84 -10.29 11.19
C GLN A 129 4.51 -11.01 10.94
N LEU A 130 3.64 -10.45 10.11
CA LEU A 130 2.34 -11.04 9.77
C LEU A 130 2.44 -12.11 8.67
N ASN A 131 3.35 -11.93 7.70
CA ASN A 131 3.63 -12.91 6.67
C ASN A 131 5.14 -12.92 6.32
N PRO A 132 5.94 -13.80 6.95
CA PRO A 132 7.38 -13.90 6.72
C PRO A 132 7.80 -14.43 5.34
N ASP A 133 6.85 -14.95 4.56
CA ASP A 133 7.11 -15.56 3.25
C ASP A 133 6.60 -14.69 2.09
N HIS A 134 6.12 -13.47 2.38
CA HIS A 134 5.79 -12.47 1.37
C HIS A 134 7.06 -11.91 0.73
N ALA A 135 7.41 -12.44 -0.45
CA ALA A 135 8.67 -12.15 -1.15
C ALA A 135 8.90 -10.66 -1.39
N GLU A 136 7.85 -9.90 -1.71
CA GLU A 136 7.87 -8.46 -1.95
C GLU A 136 8.27 -7.68 -0.70
N THR A 137 7.75 -8.07 0.47
CA THR A 137 8.17 -7.43 1.73
C THR A 137 9.62 -7.75 2.05
N VAL A 138 10.06 -8.99 1.87
CA VAL A 138 11.46 -9.38 2.11
C VAL A 138 12.40 -8.62 1.17
N PHE A 139 12.04 -8.50 -0.11
CA PHE A 139 12.78 -7.71 -1.10
C PHE A 139 12.89 -6.23 -0.72
N MET A 140 11.79 -5.62 -0.28
CA MET A 140 11.81 -4.22 0.14
C MET A 140 12.65 -4.00 1.41
N ILE A 141 12.61 -4.92 2.38
CA ILE A 141 13.49 -4.85 3.56
C ILE A 141 14.96 -4.96 3.14
N ALA A 142 15.30 -5.92 2.27
CA ALA A 142 16.67 -6.08 1.78
C ALA A 142 17.15 -4.86 0.97
N THR A 143 16.25 -4.17 0.26
CA THR A 143 16.57 -2.93 -0.46
C THR A 143 16.88 -1.77 0.50
N ILE A 144 16.25 -1.73 1.67
CA ILE A 144 16.57 -0.76 2.72
C ILE A 144 17.91 -1.11 3.37
N ASP A 145 18.05 -2.35 3.84
CA ASP A 145 19.26 -2.88 4.46
C ASP A 145 19.28 -4.42 4.38
N PRO A 146 20.17 -5.01 3.57
CA PRO A 146 20.29 -6.46 3.42
C PRO A 146 20.65 -7.19 4.72
N SER A 147 21.29 -6.54 5.69
CA SER A 147 21.67 -7.16 6.96
C SER A 147 20.48 -7.52 7.84
N LEU A 148 19.30 -6.97 7.55
CA LEU A 148 18.06 -7.19 8.29
C LEU A 148 17.29 -8.44 7.83
N VAL A 149 17.79 -9.13 6.80
CA VAL A 149 17.21 -10.36 6.26
C VAL A 149 18.18 -11.53 6.49
N PRO A 150 17.73 -12.69 6.99
CA PRO A 150 18.57 -13.88 7.06
C PRO A 150 19.16 -14.21 5.69
N LYS A 151 20.43 -14.64 5.63
CA LYS A 151 21.14 -14.85 4.35
C LYS A 151 20.41 -15.82 3.44
N GLU A 152 19.72 -16.81 4.01
CA GLU A 152 18.96 -17.84 3.31
C GLU A 152 17.67 -17.31 2.68
N LYS A 153 17.17 -16.16 3.19
CA LYS A 153 15.98 -15.47 2.70
C LYS A 153 16.32 -14.23 1.84
N LEU A 154 17.60 -13.93 1.63
CA LEU A 154 17.98 -12.80 0.79
C LEU A 154 17.50 -13.05 -0.65
N PRO A 155 16.75 -12.11 -1.25
CA PRO A 155 16.28 -12.28 -2.61
C PRO A 155 17.46 -12.18 -3.58
N THR A 156 17.61 -13.20 -4.42
CA THR A 156 18.58 -13.21 -5.53
C THR A 156 18.03 -12.51 -6.78
N THR A 157 16.72 -12.34 -6.86
CA THR A 157 16.02 -11.66 -7.96
C THR A 157 14.88 -10.82 -7.41
N ALA A 158 14.45 -9.81 -8.19
CA ALA A 158 13.24 -9.09 -7.87
C ALA A 158 12.00 -10.01 -7.98
N PRO A 159 11.06 -9.95 -7.03
CA PRO A 159 9.78 -10.65 -7.13
C PRO A 159 9.05 -10.30 -8.44
N ARG A 160 8.50 -11.32 -9.10
CA ARG A 160 7.83 -11.18 -10.39
C ARG A 160 6.73 -10.11 -10.36
N ALA A 161 5.91 -10.09 -9.31
CA ALA A 161 4.81 -9.13 -9.19
C ALA A 161 5.30 -7.67 -9.12
N LEU A 162 6.45 -7.42 -8.48
CA LEU A 162 7.05 -6.07 -8.44
C LEU A 162 7.55 -5.64 -9.82
N VAL A 163 8.16 -6.58 -10.56
CA VAL A 163 8.62 -6.34 -11.93
C VAL A 163 7.41 -6.05 -12.83
N GLU A 164 6.38 -6.89 -12.76
CA GLU A 164 5.13 -6.72 -13.51
C GLU A 164 4.43 -5.38 -13.22
N ASP A 165 4.27 -5.01 -11.94
CA ASP A 165 3.63 -3.75 -11.54
C ASP A 165 4.43 -2.53 -12.04
N TYR A 166 5.76 -2.58 -11.96
CA TYR A 166 6.62 -1.53 -12.49
C TYR A 166 6.39 -1.34 -14.00
N PHE A 167 6.44 -2.43 -14.78
CA PHE A 167 6.26 -2.37 -16.22
C PHE A 167 4.83 -1.97 -16.62
N ASN A 168 3.81 -2.48 -15.95
CA ASN A 168 2.41 -2.07 -16.17
C ASN A 168 2.21 -0.55 -15.97
N ARG A 169 2.89 0.04 -14.98
CA ARG A 169 2.76 1.47 -14.67
C ARG A 169 3.44 2.36 -15.70
N ILE A 170 4.57 1.93 -16.27
CA ILE A 170 5.30 2.74 -17.26
C ILE A 170 4.80 2.50 -18.69
N ALA A 171 4.20 1.35 -18.97
CA ALA A 171 3.77 0.96 -20.32
C ALA A 171 2.99 2.04 -21.08
N PRO A 172 2.00 2.74 -20.49
CA PRO A 172 1.18 3.72 -21.22
C PRO A 172 1.99 4.86 -21.85
N ASP A 173 3.07 5.27 -21.20
CA ASP A 173 3.89 6.42 -21.59
C ASP A 173 5.30 6.00 -22.06
N TYR A 174 5.59 4.69 -22.08
CA TYR A 174 6.94 4.17 -22.29
C TYR A 174 7.55 4.63 -23.62
N ASP A 175 6.81 4.46 -24.72
CA ASP A 175 7.31 4.80 -26.06
C ASP A 175 7.50 6.29 -26.26
N GLU A 176 6.60 7.09 -25.72
CA GLU A 176 6.72 8.53 -25.74
C GLU A 176 7.97 8.99 -24.98
N GLN A 177 8.18 8.45 -23.77
CA GLN A 177 9.37 8.74 -22.96
C GLN A 177 10.67 8.32 -23.69
N MET A 178 10.70 7.13 -24.29
CA MET A 178 11.87 6.68 -25.07
C MET A 178 12.16 7.63 -26.24
N ARG A 179 11.12 8.07 -26.95
CA ARG A 179 11.25 9.04 -28.05
C ARG A 179 11.76 10.39 -27.56
N GLU A 180 11.25 10.91 -26.44
CA GLU A 180 11.71 12.17 -25.84
C GLU A 180 13.17 12.11 -25.39
N MET A 181 13.60 10.96 -24.88
CA MET A 181 15.01 10.70 -24.56
C MET A 181 15.91 10.56 -25.81
N GLY A 182 15.34 10.58 -27.02
CA GLY A 182 16.07 10.35 -28.25
C GLY A 182 16.60 8.93 -28.40
N TYR A 183 15.97 7.96 -27.71
CA TYR A 183 16.37 6.55 -27.78
C TYR A 183 16.11 5.97 -29.18
N LYS A 184 17.15 5.41 -29.80
CA LYS A 184 17.10 4.83 -31.17
C LYS A 184 17.51 3.37 -31.24
N GLY A 185 17.69 2.69 -30.09
CA GLY A 185 18.20 1.31 -30.06
C GLY A 185 17.39 0.35 -30.92
N HIS A 186 16.05 0.44 -30.87
CA HIS A 186 15.14 -0.36 -31.69
C HIS A 186 15.31 -0.10 -33.20
N VAL A 187 15.51 1.15 -33.61
CA VAL A 187 15.72 1.53 -35.02
C VAL A 187 17.04 0.97 -35.55
N GLU A 188 18.14 1.18 -34.82
CA GLU A 188 19.46 0.70 -35.24
C GLU A 188 19.52 -0.83 -35.25
N MET A 189 18.83 -1.49 -34.32
CA MET A 189 18.71 -2.95 -34.28
C MET A 189 17.95 -3.48 -35.49
N VAL A 190 16.78 -2.92 -35.81
CA VAL A 190 16.01 -3.31 -37.00
C VAL A 190 16.82 -3.08 -38.28
N ARG A 191 17.54 -1.96 -38.37
CA ARG A 191 18.42 -1.69 -39.51
C ARG A 191 19.47 -2.79 -39.68
N GLY A 192 20.21 -3.10 -38.62
CA GLY A 192 21.23 -4.16 -38.66
C GLY A 192 20.64 -5.54 -38.98
N LEU A 193 19.48 -5.87 -38.42
CA LEU A 193 18.76 -7.11 -38.73
C LEU A 193 18.37 -7.17 -40.21
N ARG A 194 17.87 -6.08 -40.79
CA ARG A 194 17.50 -6.02 -42.21
C ARG A 194 18.69 -6.13 -43.15
N GLU A 195 19.82 -5.52 -42.80
CA GLU A 195 21.08 -5.68 -43.54
C GLU A 195 21.56 -7.15 -43.55
N GLN A 196 21.24 -7.92 -42.50
CA GLN A 196 21.58 -9.35 -42.38
C GLN A 196 20.55 -10.28 -43.01
N THR A 197 19.29 -9.85 -43.16
CA THR A 197 18.29 -10.64 -43.88
C THR A 197 18.67 -10.74 -45.35
N ARG A 198 18.86 -11.97 -45.84
CA ARG A 198 19.20 -12.24 -47.25
C ARG A 198 18.21 -11.48 -48.14
N GLU A 199 18.71 -10.68 -49.09
CA GLU A 199 17.91 -9.78 -49.93
C GLU A 199 16.58 -10.42 -50.38
N GLY A 200 15.47 -9.87 -49.91
CA GLY A 200 14.12 -10.28 -50.29
C GLY A 200 13.59 -11.55 -49.61
N ARG A 201 14.34 -12.21 -48.71
CA ARG A 201 13.80 -13.31 -47.92
C ARG A 201 12.75 -12.77 -46.96
N THR A 202 11.54 -13.28 -47.08
CA THR A 202 10.42 -13.03 -46.15
C THR A 202 10.07 -14.36 -45.47
N ASN A 203 8.94 -14.40 -44.75
CA ASN A 203 8.39 -15.62 -44.13
C ASN A 203 9.22 -16.12 -42.92
N TYR A 204 9.82 -15.20 -42.16
CA TYR A 204 10.53 -15.52 -40.92
C TYR A 204 9.58 -15.90 -39.78
N LYS A 205 9.99 -16.82 -38.91
CA LYS A 205 9.39 -16.93 -37.56
C LYS A 205 10.23 -16.08 -36.63
N ILE A 206 9.62 -15.05 -36.05
CA ILE A 206 10.32 -14.08 -35.21
C ILE A 206 9.91 -14.33 -33.76
N LEU A 207 10.90 -14.42 -32.88
CA LEU A 207 10.71 -14.43 -31.44
C LEU A 207 11.25 -13.10 -30.90
N ASP A 208 10.35 -12.21 -30.50
CA ASP A 208 10.67 -10.91 -29.91
C ASP A 208 10.71 -11.06 -28.38
N ILE A 209 11.92 -11.05 -27.82
CA ILE A 209 12.16 -11.17 -26.38
C ILE A 209 12.71 -9.83 -25.91
N GLY A 210 11.86 -9.02 -25.29
CA GLY A 210 12.20 -7.65 -24.95
C GLY A 210 11.45 -7.17 -23.72
N CYS A 211 11.81 -5.96 -23.29
CA CYS A 211 11.16 -5.21 -22.20
C CYS A 211 10.56 -3.89 -22.75
N GLY A 212 10.14 -3.90 -24.01
CA GLY A 212 9.59 -2.74 -24.73
C GLY A 212 8.30 -3.15 -25.41
N THR A 213 7.48 -2.18 -25.82
CA THR A 213 6.10 -2.31 -26.32
C THR A 213 5.94 -2.98 -27.71
N GLY A 214 6.84 -3.91 -28.08
CA GLY A 214 6.76 -4.62 -29.36
C GLY A 214 7.10 -3.78 -30.60
N LEU A 215 7.79 -2.63 -30.44
CA LEU A 215 8.20 -1.78 -31.57
C LEU A 215 9.03 -2.53 -32.62
N ILE A 216 9.96 -3.40 -32.19
CA ILE A 216 10.81 -4.18 -33.11
C ILE A 216 9.98 -5.20 -33.88
N GLY A 217 9.12 -5.96 -33.20
CA GLY A 217 8.16 -6.86 -33.84
C GLY A 217 7.31 -6.14 -34.89
N THR A 218 6.76 -4.98 -34.56
CA THR A 218 5.98 -4.15 -35.50
C THR A 218 6.80 -3.72 -36.71
N MET A 219 8.04 -3.25 -36.49
CA MET A 219 8.94 -2.82 -37.56
C MET A 219 9.44 -3.96 -38.44
N MET A 220 9.26 -5.22 -38.05
CA MET A 220 9.69 -6.42 -38.79
C MET A 220 8.50 -7.23 -39.33
N ALA A 221 7.27 -6.76 -39.15
CA ALA A 221 6.05 -7.49 -39.49
C ALA A 221 5.90 -7.79 -40.98
N ASP A 222 6.42 -6.93 -41.86
CA ASP A 222 6.42 -7.09 -43.32
C ASP A 222 7.22 -8.31 -43.81
N ILE A 223 8.22 -8.76 -43.04
CA ILE A 223 9.05 -9.91 -43.40
C ILE A 223 8.74 -11.17 -42.59
N ALA A 224 7.84 -11.07 -41.61
CA ALA A 224 7.46 -12.15 -40.71
C ALA A 224 6.31 -13.01 -41.28
N ARG A 225 6.39 -14.32 -41.04
CA ARG A 225 5.24 -15.24 -41.09
C ARG A 225 4.44 -15.17 -39.79
N ASP A 226 5.17 -15.10 -38.69
CA ASP A 226 4.69 -15.19 -37.32
C ASP A 226 5.67 -14.40 -36.45
N ILE A 227 5.10 -13.74 -35.44
CA ILE A 227 5.85 -13.05 -34.40
C ILE A 227 5.30 -13.53 -33.05
N THR A 228 6.17 -14.11 -32.23
CA THR A 228 5.87 -14.43 -30.83
C THR A 228 6.56 -13.39 -29.96
N GLY A 229 5.79 -12.58 -29.24
CA GLY A 229 6.29 -11.65 -28.23
C GLY A 229 6.37 -12.31 -26.85
N VAL A 230 7.45 -12.05 -26.12
CA VAL A 230 7.64 -12.49 -24.73
C VAL A 230 8.11 -11.31 -23.90
N ASP A 231 7.28 -10.87 -22.95
CA ASP A 231 7.57 -9.77 -22.03
C ASP A 231 7.16 -10.15 -20.60
N PHE A 232 7.71 -9.43 -19.62
CA PHE A 232 7.31 -9.50 -18.22
C PHE A 232 5.89 -8.97 -18.00
N SER A 233 5.40 -8.04 -18.83
CA SER A 233 4.11 -7.36 -18.66
C SER A 233 3.25 -7.44 -19.93
N LEU A 234 1.95 -7.70 -19.79
CA LEU A 234 1.02 -7.81 -20.93
C LEU A 234 0.86 -6.49 -21.70
N PRO A 235 0.73 -5.31 -21.04
CA PRO A 235 0.79 -4.01 -21.72
C PRO A 235 2.08 -3.71 -22.50
N MET A 236 3.15 -4.48 -22.28
CA MET A 236 4.43 -4.31 -22.98
C MET A 236 4.56 -5.25 -24.19
N LEU A 237 3.52 -6.01 -24.56
CA LEU A 237 3.50 -6.88 -25.74
C LEU A 237 2.93 -6.21 -27.00
#